data_AF-A0A7C5TTE1-F1
#
_entry.id   AF-A0A7C5TTE1-F1
#
_cell.length_a   1.000
_cell.length_b   1.000
_cell.length_c   1.000
_cell.angle_alpha   90.00
_cell.angle_beta   90.00
_cell.angle_gamma   90.00
#
_symmetry.space_group_name_H-M   'P 1'
#
loop_
_entity.id
_entity.type
_entity.pdbx_description
1 polymer ?
#
loop_
_entity_poly.entity_id
_entity_poly.type
_entity_poly.pdbx_seq_one_letter_code
_entity_poly.pdbx_strand_id
1 'polypeptide(L)'
;MKLERAAGILLHPTSLPSPYGIGDLGPSAHAWIEWLAAAGVRWWQVLPLNPPGPGFSPYSSTSTFAGNPLLISPELLVEDGLLSREDLEGYPGLPTEYVAWERLVPAKEALLRKAWDNLVEREPGALAD
;
A
#
# COMPACT_ATOMS: atom_id res chain seq x y z
N MET A 1 8.02 25.76 -15.16
CA MET A 1 7.33 25.69 -13.86
C MET A 1 8.10 26.57 -12.88
N LYS A 2 7.43 27.50 -12.17
CA LYS A 2 8.07 28.33 -11.13
C LYS A 2 7.71 27.74 -9.78
N LEU A 3 8.69 27.23 -9.05
CA LEU A 3 8.48 26.64 -7.73
C LEU A 3 8.43 27.76 -6.69
N GLU A 4 7.38 27.76 -5.86
CA GLU A 4 7.35 28.55 -4.63
C GLU A 4 8.27 27.94 -3.58
N ARG A 5 8.80 28.76 -2.68
CA ARG A 5 9.65 28.28 -1.58
C ARG A 5 8.81 27.39 -0.66
N ALA A 6 9.21 26.12 -0.54
CA ALA A 6 8.51 25.12 0.26
C ALA A 6 9.49 24.08 0.82
N ALA A 7 9.05 23.31 1.81
CA ALA A 7 9.75 22.12 2.31
C ALA A 7 9.09 20.85 1.80
N GLY A 8 9.85 19.76 1.77
CA GLY A 8 9.40 18.43 1.36
C GLY A 8 10.06 17.33 2.17
N ILE A 9 9.42 16.17 2.23
CA ILE A 9 9.95 14.95 2.85
C ILE A 9 9.97 13.82 1.83
N LEU A 10 11.09 13.10 1.78
CA LEU A 10 11.22 11.83 1.06
C LEU A 10 10.88 10.68 2.01
N LEU A 11 9.80 9.96 1.72
CA LEU A 11 9.40 8.75 2.44
C LEU A 11 8.66 7.83 1.47
N HIS A 12 9.12 6.61 1.24
CA HIS A 12 8.37 5.70 0.38
C HIS A 12 7.18 5.09 1.14
N PRO A 13 6.00 4.84 0.51
CA PRO A 13 4.85 4.28 1.21
C PRO A 13 5.15 2.96 1.93
N THR A 14 6.08 2.15 1.41
CA THR A 14 6.50 0.90 2.06
C THR A 14 7.10 1.09 3.46
N SER A 15 7.56 2.30 3.78
CA SER A 15 8.14 2.68 5.07
C SER A 15 7.11 3.22 6.06
N LEU A 16 5.84 3.38 5.65
CA LEU A 16 4.78 3.75 6.57
C LEU A 16 4.50 2.60 7.56
N PRO A 17 4.11 2.92 8.80
CA PRO A 17 3.72 1.89 9.76
C PRO A 17 2.46 1.17 9.28
N SER A 18 2.47 -0.16 9.36
CA SER A 18 1.33 -1.00 9.01
C SER A 18 1.40 -2.33 9.75
N PRO A 19 0.27 -2.87 10.25
CA PRO A 19 0.23 -4.19 10.86
C PRO A 19 0.37 -5.32 9.82
N TYR A 20 0.36 -5.01 8.52
CA TYR A 20 0.37 -6.00 7.43
C TYR A 20 1.78 -6.27 6.85
N GLY A 21 2.83 -5.86 7.57
CA GLY A 21 4.25 -6.15 7.26
C GLY A 21 4.90 -5.23 6.23
N ILE A 22 4.14 -4.31 5.64
CA ILE A 22 4.63 -3.25 4.75
C ILE A 22 3.65 -2.08 4.79
N GLY A 23 4.17 -0.85 4.72
CA GLY A 23 3.29 0.30 4.54
C GLY A 23 2.54 0.25 3.20
N ASP A 24 1.31 0.75 3.20
CA ASP A 24 0.39 0.69 2.07
C ASP A 24 -0.31 2.04 1.86
N LEU A 25 -1.18 2.12 0.84
CA LEU A 25 -1.97 3.30 0.50
C LEU A 25 -3.33 3.28 1.22
N GLY A 26 -3.31 3.03 2.53
CA GLY A 26 -4.48 2.98 3.40
C GLY A 26 -4.48 4.07 4.48
N PRO A 27 -5.13 3.82 5.64
CA PRO A 27 -5.27 4.79 6.73
C PRO A 27 -3.96 5.45 7.16
N SER A 28 -2.85 4.70 7.24
CA SER A 28 -1.53 5.27 7.57
C SER A 28 -1.02 6.29 6.55
N ALA A 29 -1.31 6.11 5.26
CA ALA A 29 -0.94 7.07 4.22
C ALA A 29 -1.79 8.36 4.31
N HIS A 30 -3.09 8.22 4.64
CA HIS A 30 -3.95 9.38 4.91
C HIS A 30 -3.45 10.16 6.14
N ALA A 31 -3.17 9.47 7.25
CA ALA A 31 -2.62 10.09 8.46
C ALA A 31 -1.28 10.78 8.20
N TRP A 32 -0.43 10.21 7.35
CA TRP A 32 0.83 10.83 6.91
C TRP A 32 0.61 12.13 6.15
N ILE A 33 -0.34 12.17 5.23
CA ILE A 33 -0.69 13.38 4.47
C ILE A 33 -1.26 14.46 5.40
N GLU A 34 -2.16 14.09 6.32
CA GLU A 34 -2.70 15.02 7.33
C GLU A 34 -1.58 15.61 8.20
N TRP A 35 -0.61 14.78 8.61
CA TRP A 35 0.56 15.25 9.35
C TRP A 35 1.44 16.21 8.53
N LEU A 36 1.71 15.89 7.26
CA LEU A 36 2.48 16.77 6.37
C LEU A 36 1.80 18.13 6.22
N ALA A 37 0.48 18.13 6.02
CA ALA A 37 -0.32 19.35 5.91
C ALA A 37 -0.26 20.17 7.20
N ALA A 38 -0.44 19.54 8.36
CA ALA A 38 -0.34 20.20 9.67
C ALA A 38 1.07 20.77 9.94
N ALA A 39 2.12 20.11 9.45
CA ALA A 39 3.50 20.55 9.56
C ALA A 39 3.90 21.64 8.53
N GLY A 40 3.02 22.00 7.60
CA GLY A 40 3.31 22.95 6.52
C GLY A 40 4.28 22.40 5.46
N VAL A 41 4.50 21.08 5.41
CA VAL A 41 5.29 20.41 4.38
C VAL A 41 4.42 20.26 3.13
N ARG A 42 4.87 20.80 1.99
CA ARG A 42 4.04 20.86 0.77
C ARG A 42 4.38 19.77 -0.25
N TRP A 43 5.48 19.06 -0.05
CA TRP A 43 5.95 18.03 -0.99
C TRP A 43 6.20 16.71 -0.27
N TRP A 44 5.57 15.65 -0.78
CA TRP A 44 5.90 14.28 -0.44
C TRP A 44 6.58 13.63 -1.65
N GLN A 45 7.86 13.34 -1.52
CA GLN A 45 8.62 12.63 -2.55
C GLN A 45 8.63 11.14 -2.23
N VAL A 46 8.49 10.31 -3.26
CA VAL A 46 8.53 8.85 -3.17
C VAL A 46 9.55 8.27 -4.18
N LEU A 47 9.99 7.05 -3.91
CA LEU A 47 10.66 6.19 -4.91
C LEU A 47 9.63 5.70 -5.96
N PRO A 48 10.05 5.08 -7.08
CA PRO A 48 9.11 4.53 -8.07
C PRO A 48 8.08 3.59 -7.42
N LEU A 49 6.82 3.72 -7.83
CA LEU A 49 5.69 2.96 -7.27
C LEU A 49 5.38 1.68 -8.06
N ASN A 50 6.26 1.29 -8.98
CA ASN A 50 6.09 0.13 -9.82
C ASN A 50 6.39 -1.18 -9.06
N PRO A 51 5.90 -2.35 -9.55
CA PRO A 51 6.27 -3.64 -8.96
C PRO A 51 7.79 -3.77 -8.85
N PRO A 52 8.35 -4.10 -7.67
CA PRO A 52 9.79 -4.10 -7.50
C PRO A 52 10.43 -5.26 -8.27
N GLY A 53 11.68 -5.05 -8.69
CA GLY A 53 12.48 -6.06 -9.40
C GLY A 53 13.24 -7.00 -8.47
N PRO A 54 14.26 -7.70 -9.01
CA PRO A 54 15.21 -8.47 -8.21
C PRO A 54 15.78 -7.65 -7.05
N GLY A 55 15.86 -8.27 -5.86
CA GLY A 55 16.29 -7.59 -4.64
C GLY A 55 15.28 -6.58 -4.07
N PHE A 56 14.03 -6.62 -4.53
CA PHE A 56 12.94 -5.72 -4.14
C PHE A 56 13.22 -4.24 -4.40
N SER A 57 14.08 -3.95 -5.38
CA SER A 57 14.43 -2.58 -5.78
C SER A 57 13.28 -1.94 -6.57
N PRO A 58 12.80 -0.74 -6.19
CA PRO A 58 11.80 0.00 -6.96
C PRO A 58 12.35 0.50 -8.31
N TYR A 59 13.67 0.49 -8.51
CA TYR A 59 14.32 0.93 -9.76
C TYR A 59 14.56 -0.19 -10.77
N SER A 60 14.21 -1.43 -10.44
CA SER A 60 14.45 -2.60 -11.30
C SER A 60 13.15 -3.25 -11.76
N SER A 61 12.08 -2.46 -11.86
CA SER A 61 10.74 -2.95 -12.13
C SER A 61 10.61 -3.72 -13.46
N THR A 62 9.72 -4.71 -13.46
CA THR A 62 9.29 -5.45 -14.65
C THR A 62 8.30 -4.67 -15.52
N SER A 63 7.78 -3.54 -15.04
CA SER A 63 6.84 -2.70 -15.79
C SER A 63 7.04 -1.22 -15.47
N THR A 64 7.06 -0.38 -16.51
CA THR A 64 7.10 1.08 -16.36
C THR A 64 5.74 1.70 -16.07
N PHE A 65 4.65 0.92 -16.18
CA PHE A 65 3.27 1.43 -16.10
C PHE A 65 2.49 0.89 -14.88
N ALA A 66 2.72 -0.37 -14.50
CA ALA A 66 1.98 -0.99 -13.41
C ALA A 66 2.32 -0.36 -12.05
N GLY A 67 1.36 -0.38 -11.11
CA GLY A 67 1.61 -0.09 -9.71
C GLY A 67 1.99 -1.34 -8.93
N ASN A 68 2.74 -1.18 -7.83
CA ASN A 68 3.12 -2.26 -6.94
C ASN A 68 1.88 -2.77 -6.16
N PRO A 69 1.41 -4.01 -6.40
CA PRO A 69 0.22 -4.55 -5.73
C PRO A 69 0.40 -4.68 -4.21
N LEU A 70 1.64 -4.75 -3.71
CA LEU A 70 1.91 -4.84 -2.27
C LEU A 70 1.48 -3.57 -1.51
N LEU A 71 1.32 -2.45 -2.22
CA LEU A 71 0.85 -1.18 -1.66
C LEU A 71 -0.68 -1.06 -1.54
N ILE A 72 -1.45 -2.06 -1.97
CA ILE A 72 -2.92 -2.08 -1.81
C ILE A 72 -3.26 -2.28 -0.33
N SER A 73 -4.10 -1.42 0.26
CA SER A 73 -4.45 -1.50 1.68
C SER A 73 -5.44 -2.64 1.96
N PRO A 74 -5.11 -3.58 2.87
CA PRO A 74 -6.06 -4.60 3.32
C PRO A 74 -7.27 -4.01 4.05
N GLU A 75 -7.09 -2.89 4.77
CA GLU A 75 -8.18 -2.21 5.48
C GLU A 75 -9.20 -1.62 4.51
N LEU A 76 -8.75 -0.95 3.46
CA LEU A 76 -9.66 -0.41 2.45
C LEU A 76 -10.38 -1.51 1.67
N LEU A 77 -9.74 -2.66 1.44
CA LEU A 77 -10.42 -3.82 0.86
C LEU A 77 -11.53 -4.37 1.77
N VAL A 78 -11.43 -4.21 3.09
CA VAL A 78 -12.53 -4.52 4.02
C VAL A 78 -13.64 -3.48 3.93
N GLU A 79 -13.30 -2.20 3.79
CA GLU A 79 -14.28 -1.12 3.59
C GLU A 79 -15.07 -1.30 2.28
N ASP A 80 -14.41 -1.72 1.21
CA ASP A 80 -15.04 -2.09 -0.06
C ASP A 80 -15.85 -3.41 0.02
N GLY A 81 -15.73 -4.12 1.14
CA GLY A 81 -16.30 -5.45 1.40
C GLY A 81 -15.71 -6.56 0.53
N LEU A 82 -14.55 -6.33 -0.09
CA LEU A 82 -13.80 -7.34 -0.85
C LEU A 82 -13.04 -8.28 0.08
N LEU A 83 -12.81 -7.88 1.32
CA LEU A 83 -12.32 -8.73 2.41
C LEU A 83 -13.24 -8.58 3.63
N SER A 84 -13.21 -9.57 4.51
CA SER A 84 -13.84 -9.50 5.83
C SER A 84 -12.82 -9.15 6.91
N ARG A 85 -13.28 -8.74 8.10
CA ARG A 85 -12.38 -8.55 9.26
C ARG A 85 -11.70 -9.86 9.66
N GLU A 86 -12.40 -10.98 9.54
CA GLU A 86 -11.88 -12.33 9.81
C GLU A 86 -10.68 -12.67 8.91
N ASP A 87 -10.68 -12.18 7.66
CA ASP A 87 -9.54 -12.35 6.75
C ASP A 87 -8.28 -11.64 7.24
N LEU A 88 -8.43 -10.50 7.90
CA LEU A 88 -7.32 -9.75 8.48
C LEU A 88 -6.87 -10.36 9.81
N GLU A 89 -7.79 -10.91 10.61
CA GLU A 89 -7.44 -11.67 11.82
C GLU A 89 -6.63 -12.93 11.50
N GLY A 90 -6.89 -13.56 10.35
CA GLY A 90 -6.12 -14.69 9.82
C GLY A 90 -4.78 -14.31 9.18
N TYR A 91 -4.47 -13.02 9.02
CA TYR A 91 -3.24 -12.57 8.39
C TYR A 91 -2.01 -12.86 9.27
N PRO A 92 -0.91 -13.39 8.74
CA PRO A 92 0.24 -13.76 9.55
C PRO A 92 0.89 -12.53 10.20
N GLY A 93 1.28 -12.67 11.47
CA GLY A 93 2.09 -11.66 12.15
C GLY A 93 3.46 -11.49 11.48
N LEU A 94 3.70 -10.31 10.92
CA LEU A 94 4.96 -9.91 10.29
C LEU A 94 5.68 -8.84 11.14
N PRO A 95 7.02 -8.72 11.05
CA PRO A 95 7.75 -7.65 11.70
C PRO A 95 7.24 -6.28 11.28
N THR A 96 7.25 -5.32 12.20
CA THR A 96 6.82 -3.94 11.95
C THR A 96 7.99 -2.98 11.78
N GLU A 97 9.20 -3.41 12.11
CA GLU A 97 10.43 -2.62 12.08
C GLU A 97 11.10 -2.63 10.71
N TYR A 98 10.83 -3.65 9.89
CA TYR A 98 11.38 -3.82 8.54
C TYR A 98 10.46 -4.69 7.68
N VAL A 99 10.62 -4.57 6.37
CA VAL A 99 9.85 -5.36 5.39
C VAL A 99 10.46 -6.75 5.23
N ALA A 100 9.80 -7.77 5.76
CA ALA A 100 10.21 -9.18 5.63
C ALA A 100 9.72 -9.77 4.28
N TRP A 101 10.31 -9.33 3.17
CA TRP A 101 9.82 -9.58 1.80
C TRP A 101 9.44 -11.04 1.49
N GLU A 102 10.28 -12.01 1.86
CA GLU A 102 10.04 -13.44 1.58
C GLU A 102 8.77 -13.98 2.26
N ARG A 103 8.41 -13.44 3.42
CA ARG A 103 7.18 -13.80 4.16
C ARG A 103 6.00 -12.93 3.75
N LEU A 104 6.27 -11.67 3.42
CA LEU A 104 5.26 -10.70 3.03
C LEU A 104 4.60 -11.04 1.69
N VAL A 105 5.40 -11.26 0.65
CA VAL A 105 4.89 -11.44 -0.72
C VAL A 105 3.85 -12.55 -0.79
N PRO A 106 4.10 -13.80 -0.33
CA PRO A 106 3.09 -14.85 -0.39
C PRO A 106 1.84 -14.54 0.46
N ALA A 107 2.00 -13.87 1.61
CA ALA A 107 0.88 -13.49 2.47
C ALA A 107 -0.03 -12.45 1.81
N LYS A 108 0.55 -11.37 1.26
CA LYS A 108 -0.18 -10.34 0.51
C LYS A 108 -0.83 -10.90 -0.74
N GLU A 109 -0.13 -11.73 -1.52
CA GLU A 109 -0.68 -12.32 -2.73
C GLU A 109 -1.87 -13.25 -2.45
N ALA A 110 -1.81 -14.05 -1.38
CA ALA A 110 -2.93 -14.89 -0.96
C ALA A 110 -4.15 -14.03 -0.58
N LEU A 111 -3.93 -12.95 0.17
CA LEU A 111 -4.99 -12.03 0.56
C LEU A 111 -5.61 -11.30 -0.64
N LEU A 112 -4.78 -10.80 -1.57
CA LEU A 112 -5.25 -10.14 -2.78
C LEU A 112 -5.97 -11.11 -3.73
N ARG A 113 -5.57 -12.38 -3.77
CA ARG A 113 -6.29 -13.41 -4.53
C ARG A 113 -7.68 -13.65 -3.96
N LYS A 114 -7.82 -13.71 -2.62
CA LYS A 114 -9.14 -13.79 -1.98
C LYS A 114 -10.00 -12.56 -2.30
N ALA A 115 -9.43 -11.36 -2.24
CA ALA A 115 -10.13 -10.14 -2.61
C ALA A 115 -10.59 -10.15 -4.08
N TRP A 116 -9.76 -10.68 -4.97
CA TRP A 116 -10.10 -10.89 -6.37
C TRP A 116 -11.25 -11.89 -6.55
N ASP A 117 -11.21 -13.03 -5.87
CA ASP A 117 -12.28 -14.04 -5.95
C ASP A 117 -13.62 -13.45 -5.51
N ASN A 118 -13.62 -12.69 -4.41
CA ASN A 118 -14.80 -11.96 -3.94
C ASN A 118 -15.26 -10.87 -4.93
N LEU A 119 -14.34 -10.21 -5.61
CA LEU A 119 -14.66 -9.19 -6.62
C LEU A 119 -15.36 -9.79 -7.85
N VAL A 120 -14.88 -10.94 -8.35
CA VAL A 120 -15.44 -11.56 -9.56
C VAL A 120 -16.78 -12.26 -9.32
N GLU A 121 -17.07 -12.63 -8.07
CA GLU A 121 -18.39 -13.15 -7.68
C GLU A 121 -19.45 -12.04 -7.53
N ARG A 122 -19.05 -10.77 -7.46
CA ARG A 122 -20.00 -9.64 -7.37
C ARG A 122 -20.60 -9.29 -8.73
N GLU A 123 -21.85 -8.84 -8.70
CA GLU A 123 -22.47 -8.22 -9.88
C GLU A 123 -21.71 -6.93 -10.28
N PRO A 124 -21.49 -6.69 -11.58
CA PRO A 124 -20.82 -5.48 -12.05
C PRO A 124 -21.59 -4.21 -11.61
N GLY A 125 -21.00 -3.41 -10.71
CA GLY A 125 -21.58 -2.16 -10.20
C GLY A 125 -21.64 -2.01 -8.67
N ALA A 126 -21.23 -3.04 -7.91
CA ALA A 126 -21.32 -3.07 -6.45
C ALA A 126 -19.99 -2.74 -5.72
N LEU A 127 -19.18 -1.82 -6.24
CA LEU A 127 -18.13 -1.19 -5.42
C LEU A 127 -18.78 -0.03 -4.65
N ALA A 128 -18.45 0.12 -3.37
CA ALA A 128 -18.97 1.23 -2.57
C ALA A 128 -18.52 2.55 -3.22
N ASP A 129 -19.47 3.47 -3.45
CA ASP A 129 -19.22 4.82 -3.99
C ASP A 129 -18.35 5.67 -3.05
#